data_AF-X0XG10-F1
#
_entry.id   AF-X0XG10-F1
#
_cell.length_a   1.000
_cell.length_b   1.000
_cell.length_c   1.000
_cell.angle_alpha   90.00
_cell.angle_beta   90.00
_cell.angle_gamma   90.00
#
_symmetry.space_group_name_H-M   'P 1'
#
loop_
_entity.id
_entity.type
_entity.pdbx_description
1 polymer ?
#
loop_
_entity_poly.entity_id
_entity_poly.type
_entity_poly.pdbx_seq_one_letter_code
_entity_poly.pdbx_strand_id
1 'polypeptide(L)' 'MFVRNYKGKIIEFNWRDYSNEKDMYSALWKIMYNVELTSPSSTNQDIINYIQE' A
#
# COMPACT_ATOMS: atom_id res chain seq x y z
N MET A 1 12.65 1.12 11.79
CA MET A 1 13.73 1.00 10.77
C MET A 1 13.92 2.35 10.11
N PHE A 2 15.08 2.62 9.52
CA PHE A 2 15.30 3.88 8.79
C PHE A 2 15.20 3.62 7.28
N VAL A 3 14.46 4.48 6.58
CA VAL A 3 14.22 4.38 5.14
C VAL A 3 14.45 5.72 4.46
N ARG A 4 14.80 5.69 3.17
CA ARG A 4 14.96 6.90 2.37
C ARG A 4 13.64 7.19 1.66
N ASN A 5 13.12 8.40 1.83
CA ASN A 5 11.93 8.83 1.09
C ASN A 5 12.30 9.26 -0.34
N TYR A 6 11.28 9.48 -1.18
CA TYR A 6 11.45 9.90 -2.57
C TYR A 6 12.22 11.23 -2.76
N LYS A 7 12.36 12.05 -1.71
CA LYS A 7 13.15 13.29 -1.70
C LYS A 7 14.61 13.08 -1.26
N GLY A 8 15.02 11.84 -1.00
CA GLY A 8 16.35 11.50 -0.49
C GLY A 8 16.55 11.70 1.02
N LYS A 9 15.52 12.09 1.77
CA LYS A 9 15.59 12.28 3.23
C LYS A 9 15.46 10.94 3.95
N ILE A 10 16.30 10.72 4.96
CA ILE A 10 16.18 9.59 5.88
C ILE A 10 15.04 9.87 6.86
N ILE A 11 14.09 8.93 6.95
CA ILE A 11 12.98 8.99 7.90
C ILE A 11 12.90 7.69 8.70
N GLU A 12 12.32 7.78 9.89
CA GLU A 12 11.98 6.60 10.67
C GLU A 12 10.67 5.99 10.14
N PHE A 13 10.71 4.68 9.90
CA PHE A 13 9.58 3.85 9.53
C PHE A 13 9.38 2.79 10.61
N ASN A 14 8.29 2.88 11.36
CA ASN A 14 7.95 1.90 12.38
C ASN A 14 7.00 0.85 11.80
N TRP A 15 7.55 -0.34 11.50
CA TRP A 15 6.77 -1.45 10.94
C TRP A 15 5.71 -1.99 11.92
N ARG A 16 5.87 -1.73 13.23
CA ARG A 16 4.92 -2.17 14.26
C ARG A 16 3.61 -1.39 14.25
N ASP A 17 3.56 -0.27 13.53
CA ASP A 17 2.34 0.53 13.40
C ASP A 17 1.32 -0.11 12.45
N TYR A 18 1.69 -1.19 11.75
CA TYR A 18 0.85 -1.85 10.74
C TYR A 18 0.41 -3.22 11.21
N SER A 19 -0.91 -3.47 11.13
CA SER A 19 -1.53 -4.75 11.54
C SER A 19 -1.40 -5.85 10.49
N ASN A 20 -1.01 -5.51 9.26
CA ASN A 20 -0.81 -6.48 8.18
C ASN A 20 0.33 -6.04 7.25
N GLU A 21 0.94 -7.03 6.60
CA GLU A 21 2.11 -6.80 5.73
C GLU A 21 1.75 -5.99 4.48
N LYS A 22 0.55 -6.18 3.92
CA LYS A 22 0.10 -5.50 2.70
C LYS A 22 0.11 -3.98 2.88
N ASP A 23 -0.49 -3.50 3.97
CA ASP A 23 -0.58 -2.08 4.28
C ASP A 23 0.79 -1.51 4.63
N MET A 24 1.60 -2.28 5.38
CA MET A 24 2.99 -1.92 5.69
C MET A 24 3.80 -1.69 4.41
N TYR A 25 3.79 -2.64 3.48
CA TYR A 25 4.53 -2.53 2.22
C TYR A 25 3.96 -1.46 1.30
N SER A 26 2.64 -1.26 1.29
CA SER A 26 1.99 -0.19 0.51
C SER A 26 2.42 1.19 0.99
N ALA A 27 2.43 1.40 2.31
CA ALA A 27 2.92 2.64 2.91
C ALA A 27 4.42 2.85 2.65
N LEU A 28 5.22 1.78 2.77
CA LEU A 28 6.65 1.83 2.48
C LEU A 28 6.92 2.23 1.02
N TRP A 29 6.21 1.65 0.06
CA TRP A 29 6.34 1.99 -1.36
C TRP A 29 5.94 3.44 -1.63
N LYS A 30 4.84 3.91 -1.03
CA LYS A 30 4.42 5.31 -1.12
C LYS A 30 5.50 6.25 -0.59
N ILE A 31 6.14 5.91 0.52
CA ILE A 31 7.25 6.69 1.10
C ILE A 31 8.48 6.73 0.17
N MET A 32 8.89 5.58 -0.36
CA MET A 32 10.12 5.46 -1.14
C MET A 32 9.99 6.03 -2.55
N TYR A 33 8.84 5.82 -3.20
CA TYR A 33 8.65 6.09 -4.62
C TYR A 33 7.59 7.14 -4.93
N ASN A 34 6.82 7.60 -3.93
CA ASN A 34 5.69 8.50 -4.12
C ASN A 34 4.63 7.91 -5.09
N VAL A 35 4.47 6.58 -5.08
CA VAL A 35 3.49 5.84 -5.89
C VAL A 35 2.40 5.29 -4.97
N GLU A 36 1.15 5.47 -5.35
CA GLU A 36 0.02 4.79 -4.71
C GLU A 36 -0.20 3.44 -5.37
N LEU A 37 -0.07 2.36 -4.59
CA LEU A 37 -0.44 1.02 -5.03
C LEU A 37 -1.97 0.92 -4.99
N THR A 38 -2.61 1.21 -6.12
CA THR A 38 -4.04 0.95 -6.28
C THR A 38 -4.26 -0.56 -6.21
N SER A 39 -4.98 -1.03 -5.20
CA SER A 39 -5.57 -2.37 -5.29
C SER A 39 -6.61 -2.32 -6.41
N PRO A 40 -6.62 -3.27 -7.37
CA PRO A 40 -7.73 -3.37 -8.31
C PRO A 40 -9.00 -3.56 -7.47
N SER A 41 -9.88 -2.58 -7.51
CA SER A 41 -11.13 -2.55 -6.74
C SER A 41 -12.19 -3.48 -7.30
N SER A 42 -11.82 -4.39 -8.20
CA SER A 42 -12.78 -5.04 -9.07
C SER A 42 -13.17 -6.43 -8.60
N THR A 43 -12.33 -7.24 -7.94
CA THR A 43 -12.68 -8.67 -7.75
C THR A 43 -14.02 -8.90 -7.04
N ASN A 44 -14.33 -8.19 -5.96
CA ASN A 44 -15.61 -8.36 -5.28
C ASN A 44 -16.77 -7.73 -6.06
N GLN A 45 -16.53 -6.60 -6.74
CA GLN A 45 -17.54 -5.93 -7.55
C GLN A 45 -17.86 -6.72 -8.82
N ASP A 46 -16.85 -7.34 -9.43
CA ASP A 46 -16.92 -8.23 -10.58
C ASP A 46 -17.68 -9.51 -10.23
N ILE A 47 -17.45 -10.08 -9.04
CA ILE A 47 -18.24 -11.21 -8.53
C ILE A 47 -19.70 -10.81 -8.30
N ILE A 48 -19.95 -9.65 -7.69
CA ILE A 48 -21.32 -9.15 -7.48
C ILE A 48 -22.02 -8.93 -8.84
N ASN A 49 -21.35 -8.32 -9.80
CA ASN A 49 -21.88 -8.09 -11.14
C ASN A 49 -22.19 -9.43 -11.85
N TYR A 50 -21.31 -10.42 -11.76
CA TYR A 50 -21.53 -11.75 -12.34
C TYR A 50 -22.72 -12.51 -11.74
N ILE A 51 -23.03 -12.32 -10.46
CA ILE A 51 -24.19 -12.94 -9.80
C ILE A 51 -25.51 -12.22 -10.16
N GLN A 52 -25.43 -10.94 -10.54
CA GLN A 52 -26.58 -10.11 -10.89
C GLN A 52 -26.97 -10.14 -12.38
N GLU A 53 -26.09 -10.64 -13.26
CA GLU A 53 -26.41 -11.06 -14.63
C GLU A 53 -27.05 -12.45 -14.68
#